data_AF-A0A959CZU9-F1
#
_entry.id   AF-A0A959CZU9-F1
#
_cell.length_a   1.000
_cell.length_b   1.000
_cell.length_c   1.000
_cell.angle_alpha   90.00
_cell.angle_beta   90.00
_cell.angle_gamma   90.00
#
_symmetry.space_group_name_H-M   'P 1'
#
loop_
_entity.id
_entity.type
_entity.pdbx_description
1 polymer ?
#
loop_
_entity_poly.entity_id
_entity_poly.type
_entity_poly.pdbx_seq_one_letter_code
_entity_poly.pdbx_strand_id
1 'polypeptide(L)'
;LGVPLALKFGNFNRRTFVYAGAEAELMFHYKEKLFLNGKKEDKFNEWFSDRTNLINPSVFGGIQFPGGVNLKFKYYLLDFLNPDYTQTINGDRVRLYDGLTSNIFYISVSVNLRNKFERGDRRRYEKEDDRT
;
A
#
# COMPACT_ATOMS: atom_id res chain seq x y z
N LEU A 1 9.82 -0.02 3.30
CA LEU A 1 10.43 -1.15 2.54
C LEU A 1 9.87 -2.44 3.10
N GLY A 2 9.31 -3.35 2.31
CA GLY A 2 8.63 -4.53 2.85
C GLY A 2 9.01 -5.85 2.21
N VAL A 3 8.88 -6.93 2.98
CA VAL A 3 9.02 -8.31 2.49
C VAL A 3 7.65 -8.99 2.52
N PRO A 4 7.01 -9.18 1.34
CA PRO A 4 5.72 -9.85 1.26
C PRO A 4 5.88 -11.36 1.04
N LEU A 5 5.05 -12.13 1.73
CA LEU A 5 4.85 -13.56 1.48
C LEU A 5 3.37 -13.81 1.17
N ALA A 6 3.07 -14.42 0.03
CA ALA A 6 1.70 -14.67 -0.40
C ALA A 6 1.50 -16.05 -1.01
N LEU A 7 0.35 -16.63 -0.71
CA LEU A 7 -0.17 -17.80 -1.42
C LEU A 7 -1.13 -17.35 -2.50
N LYS A 8 -1.05 -17.99 -3.67
CA LYS A 8 -1.87 -17.69 -4.85
C LYS A 8 -2.58 -18.96 -5.29
N PHE A 9 -3.89 -18.85 -5.53
CA PHE A 9 -4.71 -19.97 -5.96
C PHE A 9 -5.59 -19.55 -7.14
N GLY A 10 -5.58 -20.36 -8.20
CA GLY A 10 -6.40 -20.14 -9.39
C GLY A 10 -5.70 -20.51 -10.69
N ASN A 11 -6.24 -20.00 -11.79
CA ASN A 11 -5.76 -20.30 -13.12
C ASN A 11 -4.71 -19.28 -13.57
N PHE A 12 -3.44 -19.66 -13.47
CA PHE A 12 -2.31 -18.84 -13.90
C PHE A 12 -2.28 -18.62 -15.42
N ASN A 13 -2.67 -19.63 -16.22
CA ASN A 13 -2.70 -19.54 -17.68
C ASN A 13 -3.69 -18.47 -18.17
N ARG A 14 -4.86 -18.39 -17.53
CA ARG A 14 -5.89 -17.37 -17.80
C ARG A 14 -5.69 -16.09 -17.01
N ARG A 15 -4.57 -15.96 -16.27
CA ARG A 15 -4.24 -14.84 -15.38
C ARG A 15 -5.44 -14.49 -14.49
N THR A 16 -6.08 -15.50 -13.91
CA THR A 16 -7.25 -15.34 -13.04
C THR A 16 -7.00 -16.12 -11.76
N PHE A 17 -6.70 -15.41 -10.68
CA PHE A 17 -6.35 -16.03 -9.41
C PHE A 17 -6.70 -15.11 -8.24
N VAL A 18 -6.95 -15.72 -7.08
CA VAL A 18 -7.01 -15.02 -5.81
C VAL A 18 -5.69 -15.21 -5.09
N TYR A 19 -5.35 -14.27 -4.21
CA TYR A 19 -4.14 -14.35 -3.42
C TYR A 19 -4.35 -13.70 -2.06
N ALA A 20 -3.66 -14.23 -1.06
CA ALA A 20 -3.63 -13.67 0.27
C ALA A 20 -2.25 -13.90 0.88
N GLY A 21 -1.85 -13.02 1.77
CA GLY A 21 -0.51 -13.04 2.32
C GLY A 21 -0.32 -12.07 3.49
N ALA A 22 0.90 -12.09 4.01
CA ALA A 22 1.36 -11.18 5.04
C ALA A 22 2.61 -10.43 4.55
N GLU A 23 2.83 -9.24 5.07
CA GLU A 23 3.97 -8.40 4.72
C GLU A 23 4.50 -7.72 5.96
N ALA A 24 5.81 -7.79 6.17
CA ALA A 24 6.50 -7.01 7.19
C ALA A 24 7.15 -5.80 6.52
N GLU A 25 6.78 -4.60 6.95
CA GLU A 25 7.31 -3.35 6.39
C GLU A 25 8.14 -2.55 7.39
N LEU A 26 9.28 -2.07 6.90
CA LEU A 26 10.13 -1.10 7.58
C LEU A 26 9.64 0.33 7.27
N MET A 27 9.26 1.05 8.33
CA MET A 27 8.87 2.46 8.31
C MET A 27 10.12 3.34 8.30
N PHE A 28 10.73 3.47 7.12
CA PHE A 28 12.03 4.11 6.97
C PHE A 28 12.01 5.64 7.11
N HIS A 29 10.86 6.27 6.83
CA HIS A 29 10.76 7.72 6.76
C HIS A 29 9.43 8.20 7.33
N TYR A 30 9.52 9.12 8.28
CA TYR A 30 8.39 9.77 8.89
C TYR A 30 8.41 11.27 8.57
N LYS A 31 7.27 11.79 8.14
CA LYS A 31 7.08 13.22 7.90
C LYS A 31 5.74 13.67 8.47
N GLU A 32 5.81 14.70 9.29
CA GLU A 32 4.65 15.34 9.90
C GLU A 32 4.65 16.82 9.49
N LYS A 33 3.45 17.39 9.32
CA LYS A 33 3.27 18.82 9.02
C LYS A 33 2.17 19.36 9.92
N LEU A 34 2.50 20.38 10.70
CA LEU A 34 1.53 21.08 11.52
C LEU A 34 1.05 22.33 10.78
N PHE A 35 -0.28 22.51 10.72
CA PHE A 35 -0.91 23.69 10.16
C PHE A 35 -1.75 24.39 11.23
N LEU A 36 -1.45 25.65 11.55
CA LEU A 36 -2.26 26.50 12.43
C LEU A 36 -2.78 27.67 11.60
N ASN A 37 -4.09 27.94 11.67
CA ASN A 37 -4.74 29.05 10.96
C ASN A 37 -4.44 29.08 9.44
N GLY A 38 -4.36 27.90 8.80
CA GLY A 38 -4.07 27.77 7.38
C GLY A 38 -2.62 28.07 6.97
N LYS A 39 -1.75 28.44 7.92
CA LYS A 39 -0.31 28.55 7.72
C LYS A 39 0.39 27.31 8.23
N LYS A 40 1.39 26.89 7.47
CA LYS A 40 2.25 25.77 7.85
C LYS A 40 3.26 26.27 8.87
N GLU A 41 3.06 25.92 10.13
CA GLU A 41 3.92 26.38 11.22
C GLU A 41 5.14 25.46 11.40
N ASP A 42 4.97 24.13 11.25
CA ASP A 42 6.06 23.19 11.49
C ASP A 42 6.08 22.03 10.48
N LYS A 43 7.29 21.49 10.25
CA LYS A 43 7.55 20.30 9.44
C LYS A 43 8.62 19.46 10.12
N PHE A 44 8.18 18.39 10.76
CA PHE A 44 9.07 17.37 11.30
C PHE A 44 9.37 16.31 10.23
N ASN A 45 10.63 15.91 10.09
CA ASN A 45 11.06 14.96 9.07
C ASN A 45 12.27 14.16 9.56
N GLU A 46 12.05 12.89 9.85
CA GLU A 46 13.06 12.03 10.44
C GLU A 46 13.07 10.66 9.76
N TRP A 47 14.27 10.10 9.64
CA TRP A 47 14.47 8.73 9.17
C TRP A 47 14.45 7.82 10.39
N PHE A 48 13.69 6.72 10.34
CA PHE A 48 13.52 5.79 11.47
C PHE A 48 13.01 6.46 12.77
N SER A 49 11.98 7.30 12.66
CA SER A 49 11.43 7.99 13.84
C SER A 49 10.75 7.01 14.80
N ASP A 50 11.02 7.16 16.09
CA ASP A 50 10.39 6.38 17.18
C ASP A 50 8.88 6.68 17.35
N ARG A 51 8.38 7.71 16.63
CA ARG A 51 6.96 8.08 16.58
C ARG A 51 6.09 7.03 15.89
N THR A 52 6.68 6.17 15.08
CA THR A 52 5.99 5.07 14.39
C THR A 52 6.68 3.74 14.70
N ASN A 53 5.92 2.65 14.67
CA ASN A 53 6.51 1.32 14.80
C ASN A 53 7.50 1.07 13.65
N LEU A 54 8.76 0.78 14.00
CA LEU A 54 9.83 0.56 13.01
C LEU A 54 9.47 -0.56 12.03
N ILE A 55 8.95 -1.66 12.54
CA ILE A 55 8.42 -2.78 11.76
C ILE A 55 6.91 -2.79 11.92
N ASN A 56 6.20 -2.71 10.80
CA ASN A 56 4.74 -2.76 10.77
C ASN A 56 4.28 -3.99 9.97
N PRO A 57 3.83 -5.06 10.65
CA PRO A 57 3.27 -6.23 10.00
C PRO A 57 1.86 -5.95 9.49
N SER A 58 1.52 -6.57 8.38
CA SER A 58 0.27 -6.35 7.69
C SER A 58 -0.20 -7.63 6.99
N VAL A 59 -1.50 -7.71 6.75
CA VAL A 59 -2.12 -8.77 5.95
C VAL A 59 -2.75 -8.18 4.71
N PHE A 60 -2.75 -8.92 3.62
CA PHE A 60 -3.36 -8.48 2.38
C PHE A 60 -4.03 -9.63 1.66
N GLY A 61 -5.02 -9.27 0.86
CA GLY A 61 -5.77 -10.18 0.00
C GLY A 61 -6.13 -9.47 -1.29
N GLY A 62 -6.26 -10.22 -2.38
CA GLY A 62 -6.62 -9.65 -3.65
C GLY A 62 -7.09 -10.67 -4.68
N ILE A 63 -7.61 -10.13 -5.77
CA ILE A 63 -8.13 -10.88 -6.90
C ILE A 63 -7.53 -10.30 -8.18
N GLN A 64 -7.02 -11.20 -9.00
CA GLN A 64 -6.61 -10.92 -10.37
C GLN A 64 -7.72 -11.39 -11.30
N PHE A 65 -8.28 -10.45 -12.08
CA PHE A 65 -9.29 -10.72 -13.08
C PHE A 65 -8.68 -11.04 -14.46
N PRO A 66 -9.42 -11.81 -15.29
CA PRO A 66 -9.07 -11.99 -16.69
C PRO A 66 -9.01 -10.62 -17.39
N GLY A 67 -7.99 -10.41 -18.21
CA GLY A 67 -7.75 -9.13 -18.88
C GLY A 67 -6.77 -8.19 -18.17
N GLY A 68 -6.25 -8.57 -17.01
CA GLY A 68 -5.10 -7.91 -16.39
C GLY A 68 -5.42 -6.87 -15.32
N VAL A 69 -6.69 -6.75 -14.90
CA VAL A 69 -7.09 -5.91 -13.77
C VAL A 69 -6.87 -6.66 -12.46
N ASN A 70 -6.25 -6.02 -11.48
CA ASN A 70 -5.98 -6.56 -10.15
C ASN A 70 -6.56 -5.63 -9.10
N LEU A 71 -7.23 -6.21 -8.10
CA LEU A 71 -7.68 -5.51 -6.91
C LEU A 71 -6.96 -6.14 -5.69
N LYS A 72 -6.36 -5.31 -4.85
CA LYS A 72 -5.73 -5.72 -3.58
C LYS A 72 -6.29 -4.87 -2.45
N PHE A 73 -6.56 -5.51 -1.33
CA PHE A 73 -6.80 -4.89 -0.05
C PHE A 73 -5.65 -5.24 0.89
N LYS A 74 -5.21 -4.27 1.71
CA LYS A 74 -4.19 -4.48 2.74
C LYS A 74 -4.59 -3.78 4.03
N TYR A 75 -4.29 -4.43 5.15
CA TYR A 75 -4.58 -3.97 6.50
C TYR A 75 -3.33 -4.10 7.38
N TYR A 76 -2.96 -3.04 8.08
CA TYR A 76 -1.86 -3.05 9.04
C TYR A 76 -2.35 -3.57 10.39
N LEU A 77 -1.59 -4.50 10.98
CA LEU A 77 -1.98 -5.16 12.23
C LEU A 77 -1.63 -4.33 13.47
N LEU A 78 -0.67 -3.43 13.35
CA LEU A 78 -0.29 -2.50 14.41
C LEU A 78 -0.76 -1.09 14.09
N ASP A 79 -0.92 -0.30 15.16
CA ASP A 79 -1.13 1.14 15.03
C ASP A 79 0.04 1.79 14.30
N PHE A 80 -0.29 2.79 13.49
CA PHE A 80 0.72 3.56 12.76
C PHE A 80 1.59 4.38 13.71
N LEU A 81 0.95 5.06 14.66
CA LEU A 81 1.61 5.84 15.71
C LEU A 81 1.99 4.91 16.86
N ASN A 82 3.17 5.13 17.44
CA ASN A 82 3.68 4.34 18.55
C ASN A 82 3.15 4.88 19.90
N PRO A 83 2.27 4.16 20.61
CA PRO A 83 1.70 4.63 21.89
C PRO A 83 2.76 4.80 23.00
N ASP A 84 3.86 4.06 22.90
CA ASP A 84 4.98 4.11 23.85
C ASP A 84 5.92 5.30 23.59
N TYR A 85 5.69 6.08 22.54
CA TYR A 85 6.48 7.27 22.25
C TYR A 85 6.31 8.31 23.36
N THR A 86 7.41 8.57 24.06
CA THR A 86 7.48 9.60 25.09
C THR A 86 8.28 10.80 24.62
N GLN A 87 7.75 12.00 24.83
CA GLN A 87 8.47 13.25 24.64
C GLN A 87 8.45 14.05 25.93
N THR A 88 9.57 14.71 26.24
CA THR A 88 9.63 15.63 27.37
C THR A 88 9.07 16.98 26.93
N ILE A 89 7.98 17.42 27.56
CA ILE A 89 7.38 18.74 27.33
C ILE A 89 7.43 19.49 28.66
N ASN A 90 8.08 20.65 28.69
CA ASN A 90 8.22 21.49 29.89
C ASN A 90 8.81 20.77 31.13
N GLY A 91 9.64 19.75 30.92
CA GLY A 91 10.28 18.97 31.99
C GLY A 91 9.55 17.68 32.38
N ASP A 92 8.31 17.50 31.92
CA ASP A 92 7.51 16.31 32.19
C ASP A 92 7.58 15.31 31.04
N ARG A 93 7.70 14.01 31.36
CA ARG A 93 7.69 12.93 30.37
C ARG A 93 6.24 12.59 30.03
N VAL A 94 5.81 12.95 28.82
CA VAL A 94 4.44 12.74 28.36
C VAL A 94 4.42 11.70 27.23
N ARG A 95 3.45 10.78 27.25
CA ARG A 95 3.18 9.89 26.12
C ARG A 95 2.19 10.56 25.18
N LEU A 96 2.64 11.03 24.02
CA LEU A 96 1.79 11.84 23.12
C LEU A 96 0.66 11.03 22.48
N TYR A 97 0.87 9.74 22.28
CA TYR A 97 -0.05 8.86 21.54
C TYR A 97 -0.73 7.82 22.45
N ASP A 98 -0.66 8.00 23.77
CA ASP A 98 -1.30 7.09 24.70
C ASP A 98 -2.83 7.12 24.55
N GLY A 99 -3.45 5.95 24.47
CA GLY A 99 -4.87 5.79 24.21
C GLY A 99 -5.35 6.16 22.79
N LEU A 100 -4.45 6.53 21.87
CA LEU A 100 -4.79 6.81 20.47
C LEU A 100 -4.70 5.55 19.62
N THR A 101 -5.79 5.20 18.94
CA THR A 101 -5.81 4.09 17.95
C THR A 101 -5.73 4.65 16.54
N SER A 102 -4.76 4.19 15.75
CA SER A 102 -4.49 4.66 14.38
C SER A 102 -4.33 3.48 13.42
N ASN A 103 -5.46 2.84 13.09
CA ASN A 103 -5.52 1.75 12.12
C ASN A 103 -5.34 2.27 10.68
N ILE A 104 -4.56 1.55 9.87
CA ILE A 104 -4.37 1.86 8.45
C ILE A 104 -4.82 0.68 7.59
N PHE A 105 -5.58 0.99 6.54
CA PHE A 105 -5.85 0.07 5.44
C PHE A 105 -5.80 0.81 4.12
N TYR A 106 -5.60 0.07 3.03
CA TYR A 106 -5.73 0.62 1.68
C TYR A 106 -6.27 -0.39 0.69
N ILE A 107 -6.80 0.17 -0.41
CA ILE A 107 -7.24 -0.57 -1.59
C ILE A 107 -6.37 -0.11 -2.76
N SER A 108 -5.81 -1.06 -3.52
CA SER A 108 -5.03 -0.77 -4.72
C SER A 108 -5.66 -1.42 -5.95
N VAL A 109 -5.70 -0.66 -7.04
CA VAL A 109 -6.13 -1.14 -8.36
C VAL A 109 -4.93 -1.10 -9.30
N SER A 110 -4.64 -2.22 -9.97
CA SER A 110 -3.56 -2.30 -10.96
C SER A 110 -4.10 -2.83 -12.28
N VAL A 111 -3.65 -2.26 -13.41
CA VAL A 111 -4.09 -2.67 -14.75
C VAL A 111 -2.89 -2.99 -15.62
N ASN A 112 -2.84 -4.20 -16.17
CA ASN A 112 -1.82 -4.59 -17.15
C ASN A 112 -2.26 -4.20 -18.57
N LEU A 113 -1.61 -3.18 -19.13
CA LEU A 113 -1.96 -2.60 -20.43
C LEU A 113 -1.42 -3.37 -21.65
N ARG A 114 -0.59 -4.40 -21.45
CA ARG A 114 0.14 -5.09 -22.54
C ARG A 114 -0.78 -5.79 -23.55
N ASN A 115 -1.99 -6.19 -23.13
CA ASN A 115 -2.88 -7.03 -23.93
C ASN A 115 -3.83 -6.27 -24.88
N LYS A 116 -3.90 -4.93 -24.82
CA LYS A 116 -4.82 -4.14 -25.67
C LYS A 116 -4.22 -3.73 -27.01
N PHE A 117 -2.90 -3.47 -27.07
CA PHE A 117 -2.23 -3.10 -28.32
C PHE A 117 -2.11 -4.29 -29.29
N GLU A 118 -1.60 -5.44 -28.84
CA GLU A 118 -1.40 -6.62 -29.70
C GLU A 118 -2.71 -7.21 -30.28
N ARG A 119 -3.83 -7.06 -29.58
CA ARG A 119 -5.15 -7.52 -30.07
C ARG A 119 -5.83 -6.51 -31.01
N GLY A 120 -5.51 -5.23 -30.87
CA GLY A 120 -5.97 -4.19 -31.80
C GLY A 120 -5.32 -4.34 -33.16
N ASP A 121 -4.02 -4.63 -33.19
CA ASP A 121 -3.26 -4.81 -34.43
C ASP A 121 -3.69 -6.07 -35.19
N ARG A 122 -3.82 -7.23 -34.54
CA ARG A 122 -4.25 -8.47 -35.24
C ARG A 122 -5.64 -8.37 -35.88
N ARG A 123 -6.60 -7.71 -35.22
CA ARG A 123 -7.94 -7.49 -35.81
C ARG A 123 -7.94 -6.53 -36.99
N ARG A 124 -6.91 -5.70 -37.12
CA ARG A 124 -6.75 -4.78 -38.25
C ARG A 124 -6.25 -5.53 -39.48
N TYR A 125 -5.21 -6.36 -39.31
CA TYR A 125 -4.66 -7.19 -40.38
C TYR A 125 -5.67 -8.22 -40.91
N GLU A 126 -6.41 -8.89 -40.03
CA GLU A 126 -7.43 -9.88 -40.43
C GLU A 126 -8.61 -9.25 -41.19
N LYS A 127 -8.90 -7.96 -40.97
CA LYS A 127 -9.91 -7.21 -41.75
C LYS A 127 -9.41 -6.66 -43.09
N GLU A 128 -8.09 -6.56 -43.28
CA GLU A 128 -7.49 -6.13 -44.54
C GLU A 128 -7.37 -7.32 -45.52
N ASP A 129 -6.98 -8.51 -45.05
CA ASP A 129 -6.90 -9.72 -45.89
C ASP A 129 -8.27 -10.13 -46.46
N ASP A 130 -9.34 -10.04 -45.65
CA ASP A 130 -10.71 -10.43 -46.03
C ASP A 130 -11.37 -9.46 -47.04
N ARG A 131 -10.66 -8.39 -47.43
CA ARG A 131 -11.09 -7.37 -48.41
C ARG A 131 -10.31 -7.41 -49.73
N THR A 132 -9.32 -8.29 -49.86
CA THR A 132 -8.51 -8.53 -51.07
C THR A 132 -8.89 -9.84 -51.74
#